data_AF-A0A2V6FKN4-F1
#
_entry.id   AF-A0A2V6FKN4-F1
#
_cell.length_a   1.000
_cell.length_b   1.000
_cell.length_c   1.000
_cell.angle_alpha   90.00
_cell.angle_beta   90.00
_cell.angle_gamma   90.00
#
_symmetry.space_group_name_H-M   'P 1'
#
loop_
_entity.id
_entity.type
_entity.pdbx_description
1 polymer ?
#
loop_
_entity_poly.entity_id
_entity_poly.type
_entity_poly.pdbx_seq_one_letter_code
_entity_poly.pdbx_strand_id
1 'polypeptide(L)'
;MEFCRVSPAFVIWYTYDPTVKADLFSTAFSARNELTLVDPIALPAPYCTELDSLGRVANIVVTNANHLRDTLKFAGTYSPSIFAPSELNAELPHNHT
;
A
#
# COMPACT_ATOMS: atom_id res chain seq x y z
N MET A 1 -5.21 8.16 12.13
CA MET A 1 -4.18 7.92 11.10
C MET A 1 -2.89 8.51 11.60
N GLU A 2 -1.85 7.69 11.65
CA GLU A 2 -0.48 8.12 11.93
C GLU A 2 0.43 7.67 10.78
N PHE A 3 1.39 8.51 10.41
CA PHE A 3 2.40 8.23 9.39
C PHE A 3 3.78 8.37 10.02
N CYS A 4 4.56 7.28 9.99
CA CYS A 4 5.83 7.18 10.69
C CYS A 4 6.95 6.79 9.73
N ARG A 5 8.02 7.59 9.73
CA ARG A 5 9.25 7.27 9.02
C ARG A 5 10.19 6.48 9.91
N VAL A 6 10.29 5.18 9.65
CA VAL A 6 11.16 4.26 10.39
C VAL A 6 12.61 4.41 9.93
N SER A 7 12.83 4.66 8.64
CA SER A 7 14.14 4.98 8.06
C SER A 7 13.99 5.82 6.79
N PRO A 8 15.07 6.35 6.19
CA PRO A 8 14.98 7.10 4.94
C PRO A 8 14.26 6.36 3.80
N ALA A 9 14.33 5.03 3.79
CA ALA A 9 13.75 4.16 2.76
C ALA A 9 12.57 3.30 3.28
N PHE A 10 12.04 3.56 4.48
CA PHE A 10 11.00 2.73 5.10
C PHE A 10 10.02 3.58 5.90
N VAL A 11 8.74 3.49 5.57
CA VAL A 11 7.65 4.16 6.26
C VAL A 11 6.53 3.18 6.59
N ILE A 12 5.83 3.45 7.68
CA ILE A 12 4.64 2.73 8.11
C ILE A 12 3.55 3.77 8.32
N TRP A 13 2.32 3.44 7.93
CA TRP A 13 1.15 4.20 8.39
C TRP A 13 0.08 3.26 8.90
N TYR A 14 -0.70 3.75 9.85
CA TYR A 14 -1.76 2.97 10.46
C TYR A 14 -2.92 3.83 10.93
N THR A 15 -4.07 3.17 11.03
CA THR A 15 -5.26 3.76 11.64
C THR A 15 -6.04 2.69 12.39
N TYR A 16 -6.58 3.07 13.54
CA TYR A 16 -7.51 2.23 14.27
C TYR A 16 -8.82 2.11 13.49
N ASP A 17 -9.28 0.88 13.29
CA ASP A 17 -10.60 0.58 12.74
C ASP A 17 -11.50 0.04 13.87
N PRO A 18 -12.56 0.79 14.26
CA PRO A 18 -13.45 0.37 15.34
C PRO A 18 -14.31 -0.84 14.99
N THR A 19 -14.50 -1.16 13.70
CA THR A 19 -15.35 -2.27 13.26
C THR A 19 -14.69 -3.62 13.53
N VAL A 20 -13.37 -3.70 13.35
CA VAL A 20 -12.56 -4.89 13.63
C VAL A 20 -11.77 -4.79 14.94
N LYS A 21 -11.83 -3.63 15.61
CA LYS A 21 -11.17 -3.33 16.88
C LYS A 21 -9.66 -3.57 16.84
N ALA A 22 -9.04 -3.17 15.74
CA ALA A 22 -7.62 -3.37 15.50
C ALA A 22 -7.02 -2.18 14.75
N ASP A 23 -5.72 -1.99 14.94
CA ASP A 23 -4.94 -1.10 14.09
C ASP A 23 -4.68 -1.77 12.75
N LEU A 24 -5.07 -1.07 11.68
CA LEU A 24 -4.78 -1.47 10.32
C LEU A 24 -3.43 -0.85 9.94
N PHE A 25 -2.47 -1.68 9.54
CA PHE A 25 -1.14 -1.22 9.14
C PHE A 25 -0.95 -1.34 7.63
N SER A 26 -0.12 -0.43 7.12
CA SER A 26 0.47 -0.48 5.80
C SER A 26 1.93 -0.09 5.89
N THR A 27 2.73 -0.67 4.99
CA THR A 27 4.16 -0.40 4.92
C THR A 27 4.52 0.07 3.54
N ALA A 28 5.46 0.99 3.43
CA ALA A 28 6.15 1.25 2.18
C ALA A 28 7.66 1.20 2.39
N PHE A 29 8.35 0.55 1.48
CA PHE A 29 9.80 0.50 1.47
C PHE A 29 10.36 0.71 0.08
N SER A 30 11.46 1.45 0.00
CA SER A 30 12.13 1.80 -1.25
C SER A 30 13.33 0.90 -1.46
N ALA A 31 13.42 0.28 -2.62
CA ALA A 31 14.57 -0.48 -3.07
C ALA A 31 14.90 -0.05 -4.50
N ARG A 32 16.16 0.36 -4.76
CA ARG A 32 16.61 0.79 -6.11
C ARG A 32 15.72 1.88 -6.74
N ASN A 33 15.25 2.85 -5.95
CA ASN A 33 14.30 3.92 -6.34
C ASN A 33 12.87 3.46 -6.71
N GLU A 34 12.54 2.19 -6.50
CA GLU A 34 11.19 1.67 -6.65
C GLU A 34 10.56 1.48 -5.26
N LEU A 35 9.38 2.04 -5.09
CA LEU A 35 8.63 1.94 -3.85
C LEU A 35 7.67 0.75 -3.96
N THR A 36 7.75 -0.12 -2.95
CA THR A 36 6.81 -1.24 -2.77
C THR A 36 5.90 -0.91 -1.60
N LEU A 37 4.59 -0.94 -1.83
CA LEU A 37 3.58 -0.83 -0.79
C LEU A 37 3.13 -2.23 -0.37
N VAL A 38 2.92 -2.44 0.93
CA VAL A 38 2.35 -3.67 1.48
C VAL A 38 1.05 -3.32 2.19
N ASP A 39 -0.02 -3.99 1.79
CA ASP A 39 -1.36 -3.91 2.37
C ASP A 39 -1.88 -2.46 2.52
N PRO A 40 -1.96 -1.67 1.44
CA PRO A 40 -2.26 -0.25 1.52
C PRO A 40 -3.67 0.03 2.06
N ILE A 41 -3.73 0.79 3.14
CA ILE A 41 -4.93 1.46 3.65
C ILE A 41 -4.94 2.91 3.18
N ALA A 42 -6.10 3.55 3.26
CA ALA A 42 -6.27 4.94 2.84
C ALA A 42 -5.17 5.85 3.38
N LEU A 43 -4.60 6.69 2.51
CA LEU A 43 -3.58 7.65 2.88
C LEU A 43 -4.08 9.08 2.58
N PRO A 44 -4.12 9.98 3.58
CA PRO A 44 -4.46 11.38 3.36
C PRO A 44 -3.49 12.10 2.43
N ALA A 45 -4.00 13.05 1.64
CA ALA A 45 -3.23 13.77 0.61
C ALA A 45 -1.89 14.37 1.09
N PRO A 46 -1.75 14.95 2.30
CA PRO A 46 -0.46 15.46 2.77
C PRO A 46 0.61 14.37 2.86
N TYR A 47 0.22 13.15 3.26
CA TYR A 47 1.14 12.01 3.36
C TYR A 47 1.38 11.33 2.02
N CYS A 48 0.49 11.48 1.03
CA CYS A 48 0.77 11.05 -0.33
C CYS A 48 1.97 11.80 -0.91
N THR A 49 2.07 13.11 -0.71
CA THR A 49 3.24 13.90 -1.15
C THR A 49 4.53 13.40 -0.50
N GLU A 50 4.48 13.01 0.78
CA GLU A 50 5.64 12.45 1.48
C GLU A 50 6.00 11.05 0.94
N LEU A 51 5.00 10.21 0.67
CA LEU A 51 5.18 8.91 0.03
C LEU A 51 5.85 9.05 -1.34
N ASP A 52 5.35 9.97 -2.17
CA ASP A 52 5.87 10.24 -3.52
C ASP A 52 7.33 10.72 -3.49
N SER A 53 7.75 11.37 -2.40
CA SER A 53 9.14 11.78 -2.19
C SER A 53 10.13 10.62 -1.97
N LEU A 54 9.63 9.42 -1.65
CA LEU A 54 10.45 8.21 -1.42
C LEU A 54 10.80 7.47 -2.73
N GLY A 55 10.09 7.76 -3.82
CA GLY A 55 10.24 7.11 -5.11
C GLY A 55 8.90 6.79 -5.77
N ARG A 56 8.97 6.25 -6.98
CA ARG A 56 7.77 5.83 -7.72
C ARG A 56 7.19 4.57 -7.08
N VAL A 57 5.90 4.58 -6.76
CA VAL A 57 5.14 3.36 -6.40
C VAL A 57 5.12 2.44 -7.61
N ALA A 58 5.95 1.39 -7.57
CA ALA A 58 6.11 0.43 -8.65
C ALA A 58 5.39 -0.88 -8.35
N ASN A 59 5.27 -1.24 -7.07
CA ASN A 59 4.72 -2.52 -6.64
C ASN A 59 3.72 -2.32 -5.50
N ILE A 60 2.66 -3.12 -5.50
CA ILE A 60 1.78 -3.33 -4.35
C ILE A 60 1.76 -4.82 -4.04
N VAL A 61 1.96 -5.17 -2.78
CA VAL A 61 1.78 -6.53 -2.25
C VAL A 61 0.55 -6.54 -1.36
N VAL A 62 -0.38 -7.45 -1.63
CA VAL A 62 -1.53 -7.73 -0.78
C VAL A 62 -1.33 -9.09 -0.15
N THR A 63 -1.37 -9.19 1.18
CA THR A 63 -1.01 -10.41 1.90
C THR A 63 -2.15 -11.42 2.00
N ASN A 64 -3.41 -10.96 2.05
CA ASN A 64 -4.62 -11.79 2.04
C ASN A 64 -5.88 -10.93 1.74
N ALA A 65 -7.03 -11.58 1.60
CA ALA A 65 -8.31 -10.93 1.26
C ALA A 65 -8.71 -9.76 2.16
N ASN A 66 -8.36 -9.80 3.45
CA ASN A 66 -8.70 -8.73 4.39
C ASN A 66 -7.91 -7.42 4.16
N HIS A 67 -6.91 -7.47 3.27
CA HIS A 67 -5.98 -6.37 2.99
C HIS A 67 -6.18 -5.76 1.60
N LEU A 68 -7.22 -6.16 0.85
CA LEU A 68 -7.53 -5.56 -0.45
C LEU A 68 -7.75 -4.04 -0.33
N ARG A 69 -8.57 -3.59 0.64
CA ARG A 69 -8.68 -2.20 1.13
C ARG A 69 -8.49 -1.13 0.03
N ASP A 70 -7.51 -0.23 0.16
CA ASP A 70 -7.29 0.86 -0.79
C ASP A 70 -6.37 0.45 -1.96
N THR A 71 -6.03 -0.84 -2.11
CA THR A 71 -5.16 -1.36 -3.18
C THR A 71 -5.60 -0.87 -4.55
N LEU A 72 -6.90 -0.95 -4.88
CA LEU A 72 -7.39 -0.52 -6.20
C LEU A 72 -7.29 0.99 -6.41
N LYS A 73 -7.40 1.78 -5.34
CA LYS A 73 -7.24 3.24 -5.41
C LYS A 73 -5.79 3.63 -5.65
N PHE A 74 -4.85 2.99 -4.95
CA PHE A 74 -3.43 3.13 -5.22
C PHE A 74 -3.08 2.63 -6.62
N ALA A 75 -3.67 1.52 -7.07
CA ALA A 75 -3.46 1.00 -8.41
C ALA A 75 -3.90 1.99 -9.50
N GLY A 76 -5.07 2.61 -9.34
CA GLY A 76 -5.56 3.64 -10.25
C GLY A 76 -4.68 4.91 -10.24
N THR A 77 -4.09 5.26 -9.10
CA THR A 77 -3.25 6.47 -8.96
C THR A 77 -1.85 6.26 -9.55
N TYR A 78 -1.23 5.11 -9.26
CA TYR A 78 0.21 4.90 -9.50
C TYR A 78 0.52 3.91 -10.63
N SER A 79 -0.48 3.16 -11.10
CA SER A 79 -0.30 2.07 -12.07
C SER A 79 0.86 1.10 -11.74
N PRO A 80 0.91 0.52 -10.52
CA PRO A 80 1.94 -0.43 -10.12
C PRO A 80 1.61 -1.86 -10.58
N SER A 81 2.60 -2.74 -10.49
CA SER A 81 2.37 -4.19 -10.49
C SER A 81 1.75 -4.61 -9.16
N ILE A 82 0.75 -5.50 -9.19
CA ILE A 82 0.07 -6.00 -7.98
C ILE A 82 0.42 -7.48 -7.79
N PHE A 83 0.96 -7.80 -6.62
CA PHE A 83 1.27 -9.16 -6.19
C PHE A 83 0.30 -9.55 -5.07
N ALA A 84 -0.44 -10.64 -5.27
CA ALA A 84 -1.47 -11.08 -4.33
C ALA A 84 -1.65 -12.61 -4.39
N PRO A 85 -2.19 -13.23 -3.34
CA PRO A 85 -2.66 -14.61 -3.38
C PRO A 85 -3.66 -14.84 -4.51
N SER A 86 -3.61 -16.02 -5.13
CA SER A 86 -4.45 -16.35 -6.28
C SER A 86 -5.95 -16.27 -6.02
N GLU A 87 -6.39 -16.40 -4.76
CA GLU A 87 -7.80 -16.21 -4.40
C GLU A 87 -8.34 -14.80 -4.71
N LEU A 88 -7.47 -13.78 -4.79
CA LEU A 88 -7.85 -12.39 -5.07
C LEU A 88 -7.90 -12.06 -6.57
N ASN A 89 -7.62 -13.02 -7.44
CA ASN A 89 -7.59 -12.80 -8.89
C ASN A 89 -8.92 -12.30 -9.48
N ALA A 90 -10.05 -12.62 -8.84
CA ALA A 90 -11.37 -12.15 -9.28
C ALA A 90 -11.63 -10.66 -8.94
N GLU A 91 -10.89 -10.13 -7.96
CA GLU A 91 -11.10 -8.80 -7.39
C GLU A 91 -10.05 -7.80 -7.92
N LEU A 92 -8.92 -8.32 -8.40
CA LEU A 92 -7.83 -7.53 -8.95
C LEU A 92 -7.93 -7.44 -10.48
N PRO A 93 -7.69 -6.26 -11.07
CA PRO A 93 -7.55 -6.15 -12.51
C PRO A 93 -6.42 -7.08 -12.97
N HIS A 94 -6.63 -7.77 -14.10
CA HIS A 94 -5.65 -8.68 -14.70
C HIS A 94 -4.42 -7.91 -15.20
N ASN A 95 -3.60 -7.40 -14.30
CA ASN A 95 -2.28 -6.88 -14.60
C ASN A 95 -1.29 -8.03 -14.39
N HIS A 96 -1.41 -9.04 -15.27
CA HIS A 96 -0.40 -10.06 -15.45
C HIS A 96 0.84 -9.43 -16.08
N THR A 97 1.96 -9.53 -15.39
CA THR A 97 3.28 -9.70 -16.04
C THR A 97 4.01 -10.80 -15.31
#